data_AF-A0A4D6ML48-F1
#
_entry.id   AF-A0A4D6ML48-F1
#
_cell.length_a   1.000
_cell.length_b   1.000
_cell.length_c   1.000
_cell.angle_alpha   90.00
_cell.angle_beta   90.00
_cell.angle_gamma   90.00
#
_symmetry.space_group_name_H-M   'P 1'
#
loop_
_entity.id
_entity.type
_entity.pdbx_description
1 polymer ?
#
loop_
_entity_poly.entity_id
_entity_poly.type
_entity_poly.pdbx_seq_one_letter_code
_entity_poly.pdbx_strand_id
1 'polypeptide(L)'
;MLLKCLAAISSSYTTTSNSLSVFVSSSLSGPSKTKFLPSLSRFSVKRSGLFSQTRPSIAVNKPSMNLLNKLGFGSARAPENLDSSIPQGPDDDIPAPGQQFAQFGAGCFWGVELAFQRMPGVTKTEVGYTQGLVHNPIYEDVCSGSTNHSEVVRVQYDPKSCSYESLLDLFWARHDPTTLNRQGNDVGTQYRSGIYYYTEEQEKAARESLEQQQKQLNRTIVTEILPAKKFYRAEEYHQQYLEKGGRFGFGQSAAKGCNDPIRCYG
;
A
#
# COMPACT_ATOMS: atom_id res chain seq x y z
N MET A 1 41.14 53.50 4.79
CA MET A 1 42.39 53.38 5.58
C MET A 1 42.14 52.30 6.64
N LEU A 2 42.69 51.10 6.43
CA LEU A 2 43.82 50.52 7.20
C LEU A 2 43.43 50.19 8.65
N LEU A 3 43.69 49.03 9.25
CA LEU A 3 44.28 47.75 8.84
C LEU A 3 44.11 46.81 10.05
N LYS A 4 43.91 45.51 9.75
CA LYS A 4 44.23 44.29 10.52
C LYS A 4 44.84 44.42 11.92
N CYS A 5 44.37 43.57 12.84
CA CYS A 5 45.26 42.91 13.80
C CYS A 5 44.81 41.47 14.08
N LEU A 6 45.62 40.53 13.59
CA LEU A 6 45.68 39.12 14.00
C LEU A 6 46.42 39.03 15.33
N ALA A 7 45.99 38.14 16.21
CA ALA A 7 46.85 37.58 17.25
C ALA A 7 46.54 36.09 17.40
N ALA A 8 47.47 35.28 16.89
CA ALA A 8 47.57 33.86 17.13
C ALA A 8 48.19 33.64 18.51
N ILE A 9 47.63 32.71 19.30
CA ILE A 9 48.31 32.14 20.45
C ILE A 9 48.43 30.63 20.21
N SER A 10 49.66 30.23 19.94
CA SER A 10 50.16 28.86 20.00
C SER A 10 50.30 28.47 21.47
N SER A 11 49.79 27.30 21.86
CA SER A 11 50.35 26.55 22.97
C SER A 11 50.32 25.06 22.67
N SER A 12 51.43 24.41 22.98
CA SER A 12 51.84 23.11 22.48
C SER A 12 51.83 22.08 23.62
N TYR A 13 51.44 20.85 23.26
CA TYR A 13 51.76 19.55 23.87
C TYR A 13 51.55 19.32 25.38
N THR A 14 50.68 18.35 25.68
CA THR A 14 51.08 17.27 26.60
C THR A 14 50.40 15.95 26.20
N THR A 15 51.26 14.94 26.08
CA THR A 15 51.00 13.57 25.66
C THR A 15 50.57 12.74 26.87
N THR A 16 49.49 11.96 26.76
CA THR A 16 49.34 10.71 27.53
C THR A 16 48.66 9.66 26.67
N SER A 17 49.51 8.77 26.15
CA SER A 17 49.16 7.47 25.57
C SER A 17 48.81 6.52 26.72
N ASN A 18 47.62 5.92 26.69
CA ASN A 18 47.36 4.71 27.46
C ASN A 18 47.18 3.56 26.47
N SER A 19 48.20 2.70 26.47
CA SER A 19 48.22 1.40 25.83
C SER A 19 47.66 0.38 26.82
N LEU A 20 46.74 -0.47 26.36
CA LEU A 20 46.37 -1.70 27.05
C LEU A 20 46.23 -2.79 26.01
N SER A 21 47.24 -3.64 26.00
CA SER A 21 47.39 -4.81 25.15
C SER A 21 46.83 -6.04 25.87
N VAL A 22 45.99 -6.78 25.14
CA VAL A 22 45.98 -8.25 25.04
C VAL A 22 45.64 -9.08 26.29
N PHE A 23 44.52 -9.81 26.19
CA PHE A 23 44.52 -11.25 26.48
C PHE A 23 43.77 -12.01 25.38
N VAL A 24 44.55 -12.78 24.63
CA VAL A 24 44.09 -13.89 23.79
C VAL A 24 43.91 -15.10 24.71
N SER A 25 42.80 -15.82 24.58
CA SER A 25 42.72 -17.21 25.02
C SER A 25 42.01 -18.03 23.95
N SER A 26 42.83 -18.80 23.26
CA SER A 26 42.47 -19.90 22.38
C SER A 26 42.15 -21.13 23.23
N SER A 27 41.07 -21.83 22.89
CA SER A 27 40.98 -23.28 23.14
C SER A 27 40.29 -23.96 21.96
N LEU A 28 41.06 -24.82 21.31
CA LEU A 28 40.66 -25.81 20.32
C LEU A 28 40.16 -27.06 21.04
N SER A 29 39.05 -27.65 20.58
CA SER A 29 38.91 -29.12 20.49
C SER A 29 37.67 -29.55 19.71
N GLY A 30 37.89 -30.09 18.51
CA GLY A 30 37.47 -31.46 18.17
C GLY A 30 36.03 -31.73 17.67
N PRO A 31 35.85 -32.41 16.51
CA PRO A 31 34.55 -32.73 15.91
C PRO A 31 34.02 -34.12 16.33
N SER A 32 32.71 -34.34 16.26
CA SER A 32 32.16 -35.70 16.31
C SER A 32 30.89 -35.91 15.45
N LYS A 33 31.11 -36.65 14.35
CA LYS A 33 30.33 -37.79 13.84
C LYS A 33 28.81 -37.64 13.54
N THR A 34 28.55 -37.52 12.24
CA THR A 34 27.65 -38.34 11.39
C THR A 34 26.76 -39.42 12.02
N LYS A 35 25.45 -39.36 11.70
CA LYS A 35 24.53 -40.47 11.34
C LYS A 35 23.50 -39.91 10.34
N PHE A 36 23.58 -40.14 9.02
CA PHE A 36 23.04 -41.27 8.23
C PHE A 36 21.59 -41.71 8.54
N LEU A 37 20.63 -41.18 7.73
CA LEU A 37 19.49 -41.76 6.95
C LEU A 37 18.52 -42.77 7.61
N PRO A 38 17.30 -43.08 7.05
CA PRO A 38 16.75 -42.78 5.70
C PRO A 38 15.33 -42.13 5.69
N SER A 39 14.92 -41.37 4.68
CA SER A 39 14.28 -41.79 3.40
C SER A 39 13.28 -42.94 3.52
N LEU A 40 11.98 -42.61 3.52
CA LEU A 40 10.91 -43.56 3.15
C LEU A 40 9.86 -42.92 2.24
N SER A 41 9.90 -43.39 1.00
CA SER A 41 8.79 -43.77 0.12
C SER A 41 7.68 -42.76 -0.21
N ARG A 42 7.73 -42.35 -1.49
CA ARG A 42 6.58 -42.07 -2.35
C ARG A 42 5.51 -43.17 -2.20
N PHE A 43 4.27 -42.78 -1.92
CA PHE A 43 3.10 -43.59 -2.28
C PHE A 43 2.42 -42.94 -3.49
N SER A 44 2.70 -43.52 -4.65
CA SER A 44 1.93 -43.34 -5.88
C SER A 44 0.81 -44.37 -5.85
N VAL A 45 -0.44 -43.93 -5.70
CA VAL A 45 -1.61 -44.76 -5.99
C VAL A 45 -2.10 -44.36 -7.38
N LYS A 46 -1.71 -45.17 -8.37
CA LYS A 46 -2.45 -45.29 -9.64
C LYS A 46 -3.61 -46.27 -9.42
N ARG A 47 -4.82 -45.82 -9.72
CA ARG A 47 -5.96 -46.67 -10.11
C ARG A 47 -6.82 -45.84 -11.06
N SER A 48 -6.60 -45.92 -12.37
CA SER A 48 -7.27 -46.84 -13.31
C SER A 48 -8.78 -46.98 -13.06
N GLY A 49 -9.55 -46.44 -14.00
CA GLY A 49 -11.00 -46.54 -14.04
C GLY A 49 -11.54 -45.80 -15.27
N LEU A 50 -11.36 -46.39 -16.45
CA LEU A 50 -12.19 -46.09 -17.61
C LEU A 50 -13.63 -46.45 -17.26
N PHE A 51 -14.55 -45.50 -17.40
CA PHE A 51 -15.93 -45.78 -17.77
C PHE A 51 -16.41 -44.73 -18.77
N SER A 52 -16.38 -45.15 -20.03
CA SER A 52 -17.24 -44.63 -21.09
C SER A 52 -18.66 -45.09 -20.78
N GLN A 53 -19.61 -44.16 -20.65
CA GLN A 53 -20.97 -44.41 -21.10
C GLN A 53 -21.61 -43.13 -21.69
N THR A 54 -22.29 -43.40 -22.79
CA THR A 54 -22.96 -42.59 -23.78
C THR A 54 -24.09 -41.70 -23.25
N ARG A 55 -24.30 -40.57 -23.97
CA ARG A 55 -25.44 -39.63 -23.86
C ARG A 55 -26.81 -40.32 -23.94
N PRO A 56 -27.85 -39.65 -23.44
CA PRO A 56 -28.85 -39.13 -24.38
C PRO A 56 -29.16 -37.64 -24.18
N SER A 57 -29.23 -36.95 -25.30
CA SER A 57 -29.73 -35.58 -25.48
C SER A 57 -31.24 -35.52 -25.22
N ILE A 58 -31.66 -34.66 -24.30
CA ILE A 58 -33.06 -34.25 -24.12
C ILE A 58 -33.16 -32.74 -24.27
N ALA A 59 -34.27 -32.35 -24.90
CA ALA A 59 -34.52 -31.12 -25.62
C ALA A 59 -34.53 -29.83 -24.79
N VAL A 60 -34.21 -28.77 -25.54
CA VAL A 60 -34.28 -27.35 -25.25
C VAL A 60 -35.68 -26.93 -24.78
N ASN A 61 -35.77 -26.31 -23.61
CA ASN A 61 -36.87 -25.41 -23.26
C ASN A 61 -36.30 -24.00 -23.10
N LYS A 62 -36.49 -23.17 -24.14
CA LYS A 62 -36.33 -21.72 -24.08
C LYS A 62 -37.51 -21.15 -23.29
N PRO A 63 -37.30 -20.31 -22.26
CA PRO A 63 -38.39 -19.53 -21.71
C PRO A 63 -38.80 -18.43 -22.69
N SER A 64 -40.10 -18.31 -22.83
CA SER A 64 -40.85 -17.36 -23.66
C SER A 64 -40.40 -15.92 -23.47
N MET A 65 -40.20 -15.22 -24.59
CA MET A 65 -40.03 -13.77 -24.65
C MET A 65 -41.37 -13.11 -24.32
N ASN A 66 -41.49 -12.51 -23.14
CA ASN A 66 -42.64 -11.68 -22.79
C ASN A 66 -42.57 -10.34 -23.55
N LEU A 67 -43.29 -10.28 -24.68
CA LEU A 67 -43.51 -9.12 -25.54
C LEU A 67 -44.53 -8.14 -24.94
N LEU A 68 -44.37 -7.69 -23.69
CA LEU A 68 -45.36 -6.81 -23.05
C LEU A 68 -44.79 -5.73 -22.10
N ASN A 69 -43.57 -5.24 -22.35
CA ASN A 69 -43.07 -3.98 -21.76
C ASN A 69 -43.17 -2.79 -22.74
N LYS A 70 -44.24 -2.77 -23.54
CA LYS A 70 -44.48 -1.71 -24.54
C LYS A 70 -45.76 -0.91 -24.21
N LEU A 71 -45.88 -0.43 -22.97
CA LEU A 71 -46.76 0.69 -22.61
C LEU A 71 -46.07 1.49 -21.50
N GLY A 72 -45.57 2.67 -21.85
CA GLY A 72 -44.66 3.49 -21.05
C GLY A 72 -45.33 4.21 -19.88
N PHE A 73 -45.33 3.57 -18.71
CA PHE A 73 -45.41 4.22 -17.40
C PHE A 73 -44.57 3.44 -16.38
N GLY A 74 -43.27 3.33 -16.66
CA GLY A 74 -42.27 2.89 -15.69
C GLY A 74 -41.29 4.03 -15.48
N SER A 75 -41.22 4.56 -14.26
CA SER A 75 -40.21 5.55 -13.88
C SER A 75 -38.83 4.92 -14.04
N ALA A 76 -38.22 5.10 -15.20
CA ALA A 76 -36.81 4.82 -15.42
C ALA A 76 -36.04 5.73 -14.46
N ARG A 77 -35.42 5.15 -13.44
CA ARG A 77 -34.41 5.87 -12.67
C ARG A 77 -33.33 6.26 -13.66
N ALA A 78 -33.19 7.56 -13.93
CA ALA A 78 -32.13 8.08 -14.76
C ALA A 78 -30.77 7.62 -14.19
N PRO A 79 -29.75 7.39 -15.01
CA PRO A 79 -28.43 7.08 -14.49
C PRO A 79 -27.89 8.35 -13.83
N GLU A 80 -27.96 8.43 -12.50
CA GLU A 80 -27.34 9.51 -11.70
C GLU A 80 -25.79 9.46 -11.74
N ASN A 81 -25.20 8.57 -12.54
CA ASN A 81 -23.78 8.17 -12.49
C ASN A 81 -22.89 8.68 -13.64
N LEU A 82 -23.29 9.74 -14.36
CA LEU A 82 -22.46 10.31 -15.43
C LEU A 82 -22.00 11.76 -15.20
N ASP A 83 -22.15 12.28 -13.97
CA ASP A 83 -21.53 13.55 -13.63
C ASP A 83 -20.11 13.31 -13.09
N SER A 84 -19.13 13.27 -13.99
CA SER A 84 -17.72 13.15 -13.60
C SER A 84 -17.22 14.37 -12.82
N SER A 85 -17.97 15.48 -12.75
CA SER A 85 -17.55 16.66 -12.01
C SER A 85 -17.46 16.40 -10.49
N ILE A 86 -18.34 15.55 -9.95
CA ILE A 86 -18.33 15.22 -8.51
C ILE A 86 -17.08 14.42 -8.11
N PRO A 87 -16.77 13.24 -8.71
CA PRO A 87 -15.56 12.49 -8.37
C PRO A 87 -14.27 13.20 -8.81
N GLN A 88 -14.34 14.15 -9.75
CA GLN A 88 -13.20 14.97 -10.15
C GLN A 88 -12.99 16.22 -9.27
N GLY A 89 -13.96 16.59 -8.44
CA GLY A 89 -13.86 17.67 -7.47
C GLY A 89 -12.86 17.37 -6.35
N PRO A 90 -12.52 18.37 -5.52
CA PRO A 90 -11.59 18.22 -4.40
C PRO A 90 -12.15 17.32 -3.29
N ASP A 91 -11.28 16.91 -2.36
CA ASP A 91 -11.70 16.34 -1.09
C ASP A 91 -12.04 17.45 -0.09
N ASP A 92 -13.34 17.72 0.08
CA ASP A 92 -13.86 18.77 0.97
C ASP A 92 -14.02 18.32 2.44
N ASP A 93 -13.63 17.09 2.78
CA ASP A 93 -13.68 16.63 4.17
C ASP A 93 -12.66 17.39 5.02
N ILE A 94 -13.00 17.61 6.29
CA ILE A 94 -12.14 18.34 7.25
C ILE A 94 -11.55 17.33 8.25
N PRO A 95 -10.21 17.29 8.44
CA PRO A 95 -9.60 16.41 9.44
C PRO A 95 -9.93 16.90 10.86
N ALA A 96 -9.64 16.07 11.86
CA ALA A 96 -9.81 16.50 13.25
C ALA A 96 -8.96 17.74 13.58
N PRO A 97 -9.34 18.56 14.59
CA PRO A 97 -8.60 19.77 14.93
C PRO A 97 -7.11 19.53 15.19
N GLY A 98 -6.25 20.31 14.53
CA GLY A 98 -4.79 20.19 14.64
C GLY A 98 -4.17 19.10 13.75
N GLN A 99 -4.98 18.31 13.07
CA GLN A 99 -4.53 17.23 12.19
C GLN A 99 -4.50 17.68 10.73
N GLN A 100 -3.75 16.94 9.90
CA GLN A 100 -3.72 17.10 8.45
C GLN A 100 -4.07 15.79 7.76
N PHE A 101 -4.65 15.90 6.55
CA PHE A 101 -4.83 14.75 5.66
C PHE A 101 -3.58 14.51 4.79
N ALA A 102 -3.39 13.25 4.42
CA ALA A 102 -2.48 12.79 3.38
C ALA A 102 -3.12 11.58 2.67
N GLN A 103 -2.87 11.41 1.37
CA GLN A 103 -3.44 10.32 0.58
C GLN A 103 -2.38 9.61 -0.26
N PHE A 104 -2.37 8.28 -0.17
CA PHE A 104 -1.38 7.42 -0.83
C PHE A 104 -2.03 6.20 -1.49
N GLY A 105 -1.75 5.98 -2.78
CA GLY A 105 -2.04 4.74 -3.50
C GLY A 105 -0.76 3.95 -3.71
N ALA A 106 -0.73 2.70 -3.26
CA ALA A 106 0.50 1.88 -3.25
C ALA A 106 0.20 0.38 -3.47
N GLY A 107 -0.77 0.09 -4.34
CA GLY A 107 -1.30 -1.26 -4.56
C GLY A 107 -2.51 -1.58 -3.68
N CYS A 108 -2.72 -2.85 -3.36
CA CYS A 108 -3.79 -3.29 -2.47
C CYS A 108 -3.75 -2.52 -1.14
N PHE A 109 -4.79 -1.74 -0.87
CA PHE A 109 -4.82 -0.79 0.25
C PHE A 109 -4.74 -1.43 1.65
N TRP A 110 -4.92 -2.75 1.80
CA TRP A 110 -4.92 -3.44 3.09
C TRP A 110 -3.55 -3.43 3.76
N GLY A 111 -2.51 -3.76 2.99
CA GLY A 111 -1.14 -3.75 3.48
C GLY A 111 -0.61 -2.33 3.68
N VAL A 112 -1.07 -1.39 2.86
CA VAL A 112 -0.72 0.02 2.92
C VAL A 112 -1.32 0.66 4.16
N GLU A 113 -2.60 0.40 4.44
CA GLU A 113 -3.28 0.91 5.63
C GLU A 113 -2.58 0.43 6.90
N LEU A 114 -2.32 -0.87 7.01
CA LEU A 114 -1.64 -1.43 8.19
C LEU A 114 -0.25 -0.80 8.42
N ALA A 115 0.47 -0.44 7.35
CA ALA A 115 1.74 0.25 7.48
C ALA A 115 1.57 1.63 8.14
N PHE A 116 0.62 2.44 7.68
CA PHE A 116 0.32 3.74 8.28
C PHE A 116 -0.29 3.63 9.68
N GLN A 117 -1.10 2.59 9.95
CA GLN A 117 -1.64 2.34 11.29
C GLN A 117 -0.52 2.22 12.33
N ARG A 118 0.63 1.63 11.96
CA ARG A 118 1.77 1.41 12.87
C ARG A 118 2.64 2.64 13.07
N MET A 119 2.44 3.72 12.30
CA MET A 119 3.28 4.91 12.42
C MET A 119 2.87 5.77 13.63
N PRO A 120 3.79 6.09 14.57
CA PRO A 120 3.54 7.07 15.62
C PRO A 120 3.17 8.44 15.03
N GLY A 121 2.23 9.14 15.66
CA GLY A 121 1.70 10.42 15.17
C GLY A 121 0.62 10.32 14.09
N VAL A 122 0.46 9.17 13.43
CA VAL A 122 -0.77 8.86 12.68
C VAL A 122 -1.92 8.59 13.64
N THR A 123 -3.01 9.32 13.48
CA THR A 123 -4.18 9.30 14.39
C THR A 123 -5.41 8.61 13.81
N LYS A 124 -5.55 8.58 12.48
CA LYS A 124 -6.60 7.83 11.79
C LYS A 124 -6.06 7.33 10.45
N THR A 125 -6.50 6.14 10.05
CA THR A 125 -6.38 5.64 8.68
C THR A 125 -7.76 5.26 8.18
N GLU A 126 -7.96 5.37 6.88
CA GLU A 126 -9.11 4.80 6.21
C GLU A 126 -8.79 4.48 4.76
N VAL A 127 -9.30 3.36 4.28
CA VAL A 127 -9.16 2.95 2.88
C VAL A 127 -10.33 3.41 2.03
N GLY A 128 -10.07 3.68 0.76
CA GLY A 128 -11.10 4.16 -0.16
C GLY A 128 -10.65 4.28 -1.61
N TYR A 129 -11.51 4.92 -2.39
CA TYR A 129 -11.38 5.10 -3.83
C TYR A 129 -11.34 6.60 -4.16
N THR A 130 -10.45 7.01 -5.07
CA THR A 130 -10.36 8.42 -5.53
C THR A 130 -9.78 8.50 -6.95
N GLN A 131 -9.64 9.69 -7.51
CA GLN A 131 -9.13 10.01 -8.87
C GLN A 131 -9.94 9.46 -10.06
N GLY A 132 -10.93 8.62 -9.82
CA GLY A 132 -11.78 8.03 -10.86
C GLY A 132 -12.90 8.94 -11.33
N LEU A 133 -13.73 8.39 -12.22
CA LEU A 133 -14.77 9.14 -12.94
C LEU A 133 -16.19 8.82 -12.46
N VAL A 134 -16.35 7.84 -11.57
CA VAL A 134 -17.66 7.34 -11.12
C VAL A 134 -17.97 7.90 -9.74
N HIS A 135 -19.18 8.43 -9.54
CA HIS A 135 -19.64 8.87 -8.23
C HIS A 135 -20.13 7.67 -7.41
N ASN A 136 -19.82 7.66 -6.11
CA ASN A 136 -20.17 6.57 -5.18
C ASN A 136 -19.85 5.16 -5.72
N PRO A 137 -18.59 4.90 -6.14
CA PRO A 137 -18.22 3.58 -6.63
C PRO A 137 -18.32 2.55 -5.51
N ILE A 138 -18.78 1.35 -5.83
CA ILE A 138 -18.63 0.16 -4.96
C ILE A 138 -17.39 -0.64 -5.35
N TYR A 139 -16.92 -1.52 -4.48
CA TYR A 139 -15.74 -2.34 -4.75
C TYR A 139 -15.81 -3.09 -6.08
N GLU A 140 -16.97 -3.63 -6.44
CA GLU A 140 -17.19 -4.35 -7.69
C GLU A 140 -16.99 -3.45 -8.92
N ASP A 141 -17.40 -2.18 -8.84
CA ASP A 141 -17.20 -1.21 -9.91
C ASP A 141 -15.70 -0.97 -10.10
N VAL A 142 -14.95 -0.76 -9.01
CA VAL A 142 -13.50 -0.51 -9.06
C VAL A 142 -12.75 -1.74 -9.57
N CYS A 143 -13.16 -2.94 -9.15
CA CYS A 143 -12.59 -4.21 -9.61
C CYS A 143 -12.78 -4.46 -11.11
N SER A 144 -13.80 -3.86 -11.75
CA SER A 144 -13.95 -3.91 -13.21
C SER A 144 -12.83 -3.19 -13.97
N GLY A 145 -12.11 -2.28 -13.30
CA GLY A 145 -11.06 -1.43 -13.89
C GLY A 145 -11.60 -0.28 -14.76
N SER A 146 -12.92 -0.16 -14.93
CA SER A 146 -13.54 0.83 -15.83
C SER A 146 -13.74 2.22 -15.22
N THR A 147 -13.67 2.32 -13.89
CA THR A 147 -13.96 3.57 -13.16
C THR A 147 -12.78 4.54 -13.11
N ASN A 148 -11.57 4.05 -13.41
CA ASN A 148 -10.31 4.76 -13.23
C ASN A 148 -10.00 5.20 -11.78
N HIS A 149 -10.75 4.70 -10.79
CA HIS A 149 -10.41 4.92 -9.39
C HIS A 149 -9.07 4.27 -9.04
N SER A 150 -8.37 4.86 -8.07
CA SER A 150 -7.22 4.25 -7.38
C SER A 150 -7.67 3.76 -6.00
N GLU A 151 -7.20 2.59 -5.58
CA GLU A 151 -7.22 2.20 -4.17
C GLU A 151 -6.20 3.05 -3.41
N VAL A 152 -6.66 3.73 -2.38
CA VAL A 152 -5.82 4.62 -1.58
C VAL A 152 -6.08 4.45 -0.09
N VAL A 153 -5.10 4.86 0.70
CA VAL A 153 -5.25 5.13 2.12
C VAL A 153 -5.29 6.64 2.32
N ARG A 154 -6.35 7.14 2.96
CA ARG A 154 -6.39 8.49 3.53
C ARG A 154 -5.95 8.43 4.98
N VAL A 155 -4.93 9.21 5.31
CA VAL A 155 -4.28 9.25 6.62
C VAL A 155 -4.60 10.59 7.27
N GLN A 156 -4.97 10.58 8.55
CA GLN A 156 -4.92 11.76 9.42
C GLN A 156 -3.74 11.66 10.36
N TYR A 157 -2.87 12.66 10.37
CA TYR A 157 -1.67 12.70 11.21
C TYR A 157 -1.56 14.04 11.94
N ASP A 158 -0.90 14.02 13.10
CA ASP A 158 -0.54 15.22 13.85
C ASP A 158 0.84 15.72 13.34
N PRO A 159 0.91 16.88 12.65
CA PRO A 159 2.17 17.42 12.15
C PRO A 159 3.21 17.72 13.23
N LYS A 160 2.81 17.82 14.50
CA LYS A 160 3.73 18.03 15.63
C LYS A 160 4.42 16.73 16.06
N SER A 161 3.82 15.58 15.75
CA SER A 161 4.26 14.26 16.18
C SER A 161 4.79 13.41 15.02
N CYS A 162 4.36 13.69 13.78
CA CYS A 162 4.76 12.98 12.57
C CYS A 162 4.86 13.99 11.41
N SER A 163 5.96 13.95 10.66
CA SER A 163 6.14 14.83 9.50
C SER A 163 5.61 14.19 8.22
N TYR A 164 5.29 14.99 7.21
CA TYR A 164 4.85 14.48 5.92
C TYR A 164 5.97 13.68 5.21
N GLU A 165 7.23 14.08 5.39
CA GLU A 165 8.40 13.34 4.90
C GLU A 165 8.48 11.94 5.51
N SER A 166 8.12 11.78 6.79
CA SER A 166 8.06 10.47 7.43
C SER A 166 7.00 9.56 6.79
N LEU A 167 5.86 10.14 6.38
CA LEU A 167 4.82 9.42 5.63
C LEU A 167 5.32 9.01 4.24
N LEU A 168 6.05 9.90 3.56
CA LEU A 168 6.67 9.63 2.26
C LEU A 168 7.72 8.51 2.35
N ASP A 169 8.59 8.54 3.36
CA ASP A 169 9.59 7.49 3.58
C ASP A 169 8.92 6.12 3.76
N LEU A 170 7.84 6.05 4.56
CA LEU A 170 7.06 4.82 4.71
C LEU A 170 6.40 4.39 3.40
N PHE A 171 5.85 5.34 2.64
CA PHE A 171 5.25 5.08 1.33
C PHE A 171 6.26 4.43 0.37
N TRP A 172 7.46 5.00 0.24
CA TRP A 172 8.52 4.47 -0.62
C TRP A 172 9.02 3.10 -0.17
N ALA A 173 9.06 2.84 1.15
CA ALA A 173 9.47 1.54 1.69
C ALA A 173 8.41 0.43 1.54
N ARG A 174 7.14 0.79 1.31
CA ARG A 174 6.01 -0.16 1.34
C ARG A 174 5.74 -0.87 0.03
N HIS A 175 6.12 -0.29 -1.11
CA HIS A 175 5.72 -0.78 -2.43
C HIS A 175 6.83 -0.63 -3.48
N ASP A 176 6.58 -1.11 -4.70
CA ASP A 176 7.49 -0.93 -5.83
C ASP A 176 6.98 0.26 -6.65
N PRO A 177 7.62 1.44 -6.58
CA PRO A 177 7.13 2.63 -7.26
C PRO A 177 7.42 2.62 -8.78
N THR A 178 7.94 1.52 -9.33
CA THR A 178 8.41 1.42 -10.72
C THR A 178 7.55 0.49 -11.59
N THR A 179 6.46 -0.04 -11.04
CA THR A 179 5.51 -0.90 -11.75
C THR A 179 4.22 -0.15 -12.08
N LEU A 180 4.03 0.14 -13.37
CA LEU A 180 2.86 0.87 -13.86
C LEU A 180 1.60 0.01 -13.71
N ASN A 181 0.57 0.56 -13.06
CA ASN A 181 -0.76 -0.06 -12.89
C ASN A 181 -0.70 -1.50 -12.35
N ARG A 182 0.21 -1.73 -11.40
CA ARG A 182 0.43 -3.03 -10.79
C ARG A 182 1.19 -2.87 -9.47
N GLN A 183 0.85 -3.69 -8.48
CA GLN A 183 1.70 -3.92 -7.33
C GLN A 183 1.77 -5.41 -7.01
N GLY A 184 2.96 -6.00 -7.09
CA GLY A 184 3.10 -7.46 -6.98
C GLY A 184 2.25 -8.20 -8.03
N ASN A 185 1.34 -9.06 -7.55
CA ASN A 185 0.41 -9.81 -8.42
C ASN A 185 -0.92 -9.09 -8.67
N ASP A 186 -1.17 -7.95 -8.02
CA ASP A 186 -2.38 -7.17 -8.19
C ASP A 186 -2.21 -6.25 -9.41
N VAL A 187 -2.93 -6.55 -10.50
CA VAL A 187 -2.81 -5.87 -11.80
C VAL A 187 -4.07 -5.08 -12.11
N GLY A 188 -3.90 -3.80 -12.45
CA GLY A 188 -5.00 -2.90 -12.76
C GLY A 188 -4.67 -1.45 -12.40
N THR A 189 -5.34 -0.51 -13.05
CA THR A 189 -5.15 0.93 -12.79
C THR A 189 -5.48 1.28 -11.34
N GLN A 190 -6.38 0.54 -10.70
CA GLN A 190 -6.72 0.72 -9.28
C GLN A 190 -5.56 0.45 -8.31
N TYR A 191 -4.52 -0.28 -8.75
CA TYR A 191 -3.35 -0.61 -7.93
C TYR A 191 -2.13 0.26 -8.26
N ARG A 192 -2.33 1.40 -8.94
CA ARG A 192 -1.23 2.30 -9.32
C ARG A 192 -0.61 2.98 -8.10
N SER A 193 0.66 3.33 -8.24
CA SER A 193 1.38 4.16 -7.28
C SER A 193 0.97 5.63 -7.46
N GLY A 194 0.57 6.30 -6.38
CA GLY A 194 0.15 7.69 -6.41
C GLY A 194 0.27 8.40 -5.06
N ILE A 195 0.63 9.67 -5.10
CA ILE A 195 0.63 10.60 -3.97
C ILE A 195 -0.37 11.70 -4.30
N TYR A 196 -1.39 11.86 -3.45
CA TYR A 196 -2.45 12.83 -3.67
C TYR A 196 -2.39 13.91 -2.59
N TYR A 197 -1.91 15.09 -2.97
CA TYR A 197 -1.55 16.16 -2.02
C TYR A 197 -2.72 17.10 -1.73
N TYR A 198 -2.80 17.58 -0.49
CA TYR A 198 -3.80 18.55 -0.03
C TYR A 198 -3.27 19.99 -0.04
N THR A 199 -1.94 20.18 -0.03
CA THR A 199 -1.31 21.51 -0.01
C THR A 199 -0.11 21.57 -0.95
N GLU A 200 0.31 22.80 -1.30
CA GLU A 200 1.50 23.02 -2.14
C GLU A 200 2.79 22.54 -1.44
N GLU A 201 2.85 22.62 -0.10
CA GLU A 201 3.97 22.09 0.68
C GLU A 201 4.08 20.58 0.55
N GLN A 202 2.93 19.87 0.60
CA GLN A 202 2.89 18.42 0.37
C GLN A 202 3.29 18.08 -1.07
N GLU A 203 2.84 18.83 -2.06
CA GLU A 203 3.26 18.64 -3.46
C GLU A 203 4.78 18.75 -3.59
N LYS A 204 5.35 19.84 -3.07
CA LYS A 204 6.79 20.11 -3.14
C LYS A 204 7.58 19.00 -2.45
N ALA A 205 7.22 18.64 -1.22
CA ALA A 205 7.88 17.57 -0.47
C ALA A 205 7.78 16.21 -1.19
N ALA A 206 6.62 15.90 -1.77
CA ALA A 206 6.43 14.67 -2.54
C ALA A 206 7.36 14.63 -3.77
N ARG A 207 7.44 15.72 -4.54
CA ARG A 207 8.32 15.83 -5.72
C ARG A 207 9.80 15.71 -5.35
N GLU A 208 10.23 16.42 -4.30
CA GLU A 208 11.60 16.31 -3.79
C GLU A 208 11.92 14.88 -3.32
N SER A 209 11.00 14.23 -2.60
CA SER A 209 11.19 12.84 -2.14
C SER A 209 11.29 11.86 -3.31
N LEU A 210 10.49 12.05 -4.38
CA LEU A 210 10.54 11.24 -5.59
C LEU A 210 11.91 11.35 -6.25
N GLU A 211 12.45 12.56 -6.38
CA GLU A 211 13.79 12.77 -6.95
C GLU A 211 14.88 12.08 -6.13
N GLN A 212 14.78 12.12 -4.79
CA GLN A 212 15.74 11.40 -3.94
C GLN A 212 15.60 9.88 -4.05
N GLN A 213 14.36 9.38 -4.09
CA GLN A 213 14.10 7.95 -4.23
C GLN A 213 14.53 7.42 -5.60
N GLN A 214 14.33 8.19 -6.67
CA GLN A 214 14.72 7.82 -8.02
C GLN A 214 16.23 7.58 -8.13
N LYS A 215 17.07 8.31 -7.38
CA LYS A 215 18.52 8.09 -7.36
C LYS A 215 18.92 6.73 -6.80
N GLN A 216 18.05 6.09 -6.02
CA GLN A 216 18.29 4.78 -5.41
C GLN A 216 17.80 3.62 -6.27
N LEU A 217 17.03 3.90 -7.34
CA LEU A 217 16.36 2.90 -8.17
C LEU A 217 16.85 2.97 -9.62
N ASN A 218 17.14 1.81 -10.20
CA ASN A 218 17.54 1.72 -11.61
C ASN A 218 16.37 1.89 -12.57
N ARG A 219 15.16 1.51 -12.14
CA ARG A 219 13.93 1.65 -12.92
C ARG A 219 13.30 3.01 -12.64
N THR A 220 12.72 3.61 -13.66
CA THR A 220 12.02 4.89 -13.53
C THR A 220 10.80 4.72 -12.62
N ILE A 221 10.65 5.63 -11.66
CA ILE A 221 9.47 5.75 -10.81
C ILE A 221 8.31 6.22 -11.67
N VAL A 222 7.17 5.55 -11.52
CA VAL A 222 5.92 5.83 -12.25
C VAL A 222 4.82 6.37 -11.34
N THR A 223 5.15 6.69 -10.08
CA THR A 223 4.25 7.31 -9.11
C THR A 223 3.71 8.63 -9.64
N GLU A 224 2.39 8.75 -9.71
CA GLU A 224 1.74 10.04 -10.03
C GLU A 224 1.70 10.94 -8.79
N ILE A 225 1.94 12.24 -8.97
CA ILE A 225 1.81 13.26 -7.92
C ILE A 225 0.79 14.28 -8.41
N LEU A 226 -0.41 14.22 -7.86
CA LEU A 226 -1.59 14.99 -8.31
C LEU A 226 -2.35 15.59 -7.11
N PRO A 227 -3.18 16.63 -7.30
CA PRO A 227 -4.05 17.12 -6.25
C PRO A 227 -4.99 16.04 -5.72
N ALA A 228 -5.23 16.05 -4.40
CA ALA A 228 -6.28 15.26 -3.76
C ALA A 228 -7.65 15.61 -4.35
N LYS A 229 -8.42 14.57 -4.68
CA LYS A 229 -9.78 14.65 -5.20
C LYS A 229 -10.73 13.94 -4.27
N LYS A 230 -12.03 14.04 -4.56
CA LYS A 230 -13.10 13.43 -3.78
C LYS A 230 -12.73 12.02 -3.34
N PHE A 231 -12.78 11.81 -2.03
CA PHE A 231 -12.50 10.53 -1.41
C PHE A 231 -13.81 9.78 -1.16
N TYR A 232 -13.89 8.55 -1.66
CA TYR A 232 -14.99 7.63 -1.37
C TYR A 232 -14.46 6.58 -0.41
N ARG A 233 -14.84 6.67 0.87
CA ARG A 233 -14.51 5.65 1.87
C ARG A 233 -15.03 4.30 1.40
N ALA A 234 -14.16 3.29 1.36
CA ALA A 234 -14.55 1.92 1.00
C ALA A 234 -15.41 1.29 2.10
N GLU A 235 -16.06 0.18 1.76
CA GLU A 235 -16.95 -0.57 2.63
C GLU A 235 -16.24 -1.03 3.92
N GLU A 236 -16.99 -1.16 5.02
CA GLU A 236 -16.42 -1.42 6.35
C GLU A 236 -15.64 -2.75 6.45
N TYR A 237 -15.92 -3.71 5.58
CA TYR A 237 -15.18 -4.96 5.54
C TYR A 237 -13.75 -4.80 4.97
N HIS A 238 -13.44 -3.71 4.26
CA HIS A 238 -12.08 -3.40 3.82
C HIS A 238 -11.24 -2.65 4.87
N GLN A 239 -11.90 -1.99 5.81
CA GLN A 239 -11.27 -1.10 6.78
C GLN A 239 -10.53 -1.90 7.85
N GLN A 240 -9.25 -1.60 8.06
CA GLN A 240 -8.35 -2.31 8.98
C GLN A 240 -8.38 -3.84 8.78
N TYR A 241 -8.50 -4.29 7.53
CA TYR A 241 -8.75 -5.69 7.18
C TYR A 241 -7.71 -6.67 7.76
N LEU A 242 -6.42 -6.33 7.67
CA LEU A 242 -5.33 -7.19 8.16
C LEU A 242 -5.25 -7.24 9.68
N GLU A 243 -5.59 -6.15 10.37
CA GLU A 243 -5.71 -6.13 11.83
C GLU A 243 -6.85 -7.04 12.29
N LYS A 244 -7.98 -7.00 11.58
CA LYS A 244 -9.19 -7.81 11.85
C LYS A 244 -9.02 -9.31 11.57
N GLY A 245 -7.93 -9.75 10.94
CA GLY A 245 -7.65 -11.17 10.68
C GLY A 245 -7.19 -11.49 9.26
N GLY A 246 -7.40 -10.59 8.30
CA GLY A 246 -7.15 -10.86 6.90
C GLY A 246 -7.90 -12.09 6.35
N ARG A 247 -7.45 -12.59 5.20
CA ARG A 247 -8.06 -13.71 4.47
C ARG A 247 -8.03 -15.02 5.24
N PHE A 248 -7.02 -15.21 6.09
CA PHE A 248 -6.75 -16.48 6.77
C PHE A 248 -7.11 -16.46 8.26
N GLY A 249 -7.66 -15.35 8.77
CA GLY A 249 -8.06 -15.20 10.18
C GLY A 249 -6.91 -14.94 11.16
N PHE A 250 -5.68 -14.73 10.67
CA PHE A 250 -4.51 -14.43 11.48
C PHE A 250 -4.21 -12.92 11.46
N GLY A 251 -4.74 -12.21 12.46
CA GLY A 251 -4.57 -10.77 12.60
C GLY A 251 -3.09 -10.35 12.63
N GLN A 252 -2.80 -9.21 12.00
CA GLN A 252 -1.49 -8.59 12.03
C GLN A 252 -1.54 -7.35 12.91
N SER A 253 -0.66 -7.27 13.91
CA SER A 253 -0.68 -6.19 14.90
C SER A 253 -0.56 -4.82 14.23
N ALA A 254 -1.46 -3.89 14.57
CA ALA A 254 -1.41 -2.48 14.16
C ALA A 254 -0.76 -1.57 15.22
N ALA A 255 -0.16 -2.16 16.26
CA ALA A 255 0.47 -1.39 17.33
C ALA A 255 1.54 -0.43 16.81
N LYS A 256 1.60 0.77 17.41
CA LYS A 256 2.56 1.79 17.02
C LYS A 256 4.00 1.28 17.17
N GLY A 257 4.82 1.46 16.14
CA GLY A 257 6.20 0.98 16.08
C GLY A 257 6.37 -0.52 15.81
N CYS A 258 5.28 -1.26 15.53
CA CYS A 258 5.38 -2.67 15.14
C CYS A 258 6.12 -2.79 13.79
N ASN A 259 7.18 -3.59 13.77
CA ASN A 259 8.02 -3.82 12.59
C ASN A 259 7.89 -5.25 12.03
N ASP A 260 6.89 -6.02 12.50
CA ASP A 260 6.64 -7.36 11.97
C ASP A 260 6.36 -7.28 10.47
N PRO A 261 6.92 -8.17 9.63
CA PRO A 261 6.68 -8.15 8.20
C PRO A 261 5.18 -8.20 7.86
N ILE A 262 4.70 -7.20 7.12
CA ILE A 262 3.30 -7.15 6.67
C ILE A 262 3.11 -8.15 5.52
N ARG A 263 2.20 -9.11 5.72
CA ARG A 263 1.72 -10.05 4.71
C ARG A 263 0.54 -9.43 3.96
N CYS A 264 0.55 -9.51 2.63
CA CYS A 264 -0.37 -8.74 1.78
C CYS A 264 -1.85 -8.98 2.06
N TYR A 265 -2.25 -10.23 2.36
CA TYR A 265 -3.67 -10.60 2.45
C TYR A 265 -4.06 -11.25 3.78
N GLY A 266 -3.12 -11.47 4.71
CA GLY A 266 -3.36 -12.23 5.94
C GLY A 266 -2.23 -13.20 6.25
#